data_AF-A0A924L6V4-F1
#
_entry.id   AF-A0A924L6V4-F1
#
_cell.length_a   1.000
_cell.length_b   1.000
_cell.length_c   1.000
_cell.angle_alpha   90.00
_cell.angle_beta   90.00
_cell.angle_gamma   90.00
#
_symmetry.space_group_name_H-M   'P 1'
#
loop_
_entity.id
_entity.type
_entity.pdbx_description
1 polymer ?
#
loop_
_entity_poly.entity_id
_entity_poly.type
_entity_poly.pdbx_seq_one_letter_code
_entity_poly.pdbx_strand_id
1 'polypeptide(L)'
;MKYDKPVWQIMHDCAGALPEVFRYEQVRDWFDQHYPDVNEATIRAHLIGLTEGGRTKHVQFAQRAPLFRRVARGEYRSIPLAERGEDPHGDVRAGSSLTLASVVPSSNPATDSAVSDRAVHPDGVTKAGHRSAANLDAATRPATDAPVRDADIPDIVLLGSVGERVNVPAPAKEVFRDVSFQLSRVNAELSGSEWFVLSAEHGLLAPDEWVSPDSRTLAEMDPDYRIVWASWVVARLQSLTGSLEGMHVRLDAPDAFIDPLFADLQNVGAVVSAGSIASTARTFSRGAPASSEPVASGTTRADDLVKEKVATPLFLTTIEAAEVAPVVPLHVDNPASLHLSDLQHAVPLSELASLPDLPGLYGWFVDPVGARDLNRCLLLPVRSGLIFVGQVGGPSWQSLADPVLNLRDHVERIQLHGRARASTFRMTLATVLREYLRMSSLEDPRLTSWMTEHLSIAVWPSLESGELRNLEQQVVSELDPPLNVDHLPANEYRARLNQMRRALA
;
A
#
# COMPACT_ATOMS: atom_id res chain seq x y z
N MET A 1 -28.34 28.14 -9.70
CA MET A 1 -27.13 28.47 -8.91
C MET A 1 -27.51 29.53 -7.89
N LYS A 2 -26.88 29.54 -6.69
CA LYS A 2 -27.20 30.48 -5.60
C LYS A 2 -26.71 31.93 -5.89
N TYR A 3 -25.89 32.12 -6.93
CA TYR A 3 -25.33 33.41 -7.39
C TYR A 3 -25.38 33.51 -8.92
N ASP A 4 -25.19 34.72 -9.44
CA ASP A 4 -25.16 35.10 -10.86
C ASP A 4 -23.97 34.52 -11.63
N LYS A 5 -22.89 34.16 -10.92
CA LYS A 5 -21.69 33.52 -11.47
C LYS A 5 -21.07 32.53 -10.47
N PRO A 6 -20.32 31.52 -10.94
CA PRO A 6 -19.62 30.58 -10.08
C PRO A 6 -18.57 31.28 -9.19
N VAL A 7 -18.33 30.73 -8.00
CA VAL A 7 -17.46 31.34 -6.97
C VAL A 7 -16.03 31.59 -7.45
N TRP A 8 -15.51 30.78 -8.38
CA TRP A 8 -14.19 31.03 -8.98
C TRP A 8 -14.14 32.30 -9.84
N GLN A 9 -15.23 32.67 -10.54
CA GLN A 9 -15.31 33.95 -11.26
C GLN A 9 -15.43 35.12 -10.28
N ILE A 10 -16.21 34.93 -9.21
CA ILE A 10 -16.31 35.91 -8.11
C ILE A 10 -14.92 36.16 -7.48
N MET A 11 -14.07 35.13 -7.39
CA MET A 11 -12.70 35.27 -6.90
C MET A 11 -11.80 36.13 -7.80
N HIS A 12 -12.07 36.21 -9.11
CA HIS A 12 -11.35 37.15 -9.98
C HIS A 12 -11.70 38.61 -9.65
N ASP A 13 -12.99 38.90 -9.42
CA ASP A 13 -13.46 40.22 -9.02
C ASP A 13 -12.89 40.61 -7.66
N CYS A 14 -12.91 39.67 -6.70
CA CYS A 14 -12.31 39.83 -5.38
C CYS A 14 -10.81 40.17 -5.50
N ALA A 15 -10.06 39.41 -6.30
CA ALA A 15 -8.63 39.62 -6.50
C ALA A 15 -8.29 41.01 -7.08
N GLY A 16 -9.20 41.62 -7.84
CA GLY A 16 -9.04 42.98 -8.39
C GLY A 16 -9.34 44.10 -7.39
N ALA A 17 -10.10 43.80 -6.34
CA ALA A 17 -10.51 44.78 -5.32
C ALA A 17 -9.62 44.76 -4.06
N LEU A 18 -8.81 43.71 -3.88
CA LEU A 18 -7.94 43.55 -2.72
C LEU A 18 -6.66 44.39 -2.81
N PRO A 19 -6.08 44.81 -1.67
CA PRO A 19 -4.80 45.52 -1.64
C PRO A 19 -3.63 44.65 -2.12
N GLU A 20 -2.48 45.26 -2.38
CA GLU A 20 -1.30 44.57 -2.95
C GLU A 20 -0.86 43.34 -2.13
N VAL A 21 -0.99 43.42 -0.81
CA VAL A 21 -0.83 42.29 0.11
C VAL A 21 -2.07 42.22 0.99
N PHE A 22 -2.67 41.04 1.08
CA PHE A 22 -3.88 40.81 1.86
C PHE A 22 -3.84 39.48 2.62
N ARG A 23 -4.69 39.37 3.63
CA ARG A 23 -4.94 38.17 4.42
C ARG A 23 -6.34 37.64 4.18
N TYR A 24 -6.60 36.45 4.70
CA TYR A 24 -7.88 35.77 4.58
C TYR A 24 -9.07 36.63 5.06
N GLU A 25 -8.87 37.40 6.13
CA GLU A 25 -9.91 38.27 6.69
C GLU A 25 -10.41 39.29 5.66
N GLN A 26 -9.52 39.86 4.86
CA GLN A 26 -9.89 40.85 3.83
C GLN A 26 -10.64 40.21 2.66
N VAL A 27 -10.33 38.95 2.32
CA VAL A 27 -11.10 38.18 1.33
C VAL A 27 -12.51 37.94 1.87
N ARG A 28 -12.62 37.50 3.12
CA ARG A 28 -13.91 37.25 3.77
C ARG A 28 -14.75 38.51 3.86
N ASP A 29 -14.17 39.62 4.32
CA ASP A 29 -14.90 40.89 4.46
C ASP A 29 -15.40 41.41 3.11
N TRP A 30 -14.67 41.17 2.01
CA TRP A 30 -15.13 41.48 0.66
C TRP A 30 -16.33 40.61 0.25
N PHE A 31 -16.28 39.30 0.52
CA PHE A 31 -17.39 38.38 0.26
C PHE A 31 -18.61 38.69 1.11
N ASP A 32 -18.44 39.06 2.37
CA ASP A 32 -19.55 39.44 3.26
C ASP A 32 -20.30 40.67 2.73
N GLN A 33 -19.61 41.58 2.02
CA GLN A 33 -20.21 42.79 1.43
C GLN A 33 -20.90 42.54 0.09
N HIS A 34 -20.36 41.66 -0.77
CA HIS A 34 -20.81 41.49 -2.15
C HIS A 34 -21.61 40.20 -2.38
N TYR A 35 -21.30 39.14 -1.63
CA TYR A 35 -21.85 37.79 -1.75
C TYR A 35 -21.98 37.10 -0.38
N PRO A 36 -22.79 37.67 0.56
CA PRO A 36 -22.85 37.24 1.98
C PRO A 36 -23.33 35.80 2.18
N ASP A 37 -23.97 35.25 1.15
CA ASP A 37 -24.53 33.92 1.15
C ASP A 37 -23.48 32.80 0.93
N VAL A 38 -22.25 33.17 0.51
CA VAL A 38 -21.13 32.24 0.23
C VAL A 38 -20.53 31.76 1.53
N ASN A 39 -20.51 30.43 1.71
CA ASN A 39 -19.96 29.81 2.92
C ASN A 39 -18.46 30.10 3.07
N GLU A 40 -18.04 30.45 4.28
CA GLU A 40 -16.65 30.65 4.69
C GLU A 40 -15.72 29.49 4.27
N ALA A 41 -16.14 28.24 4.43
CA ALA A 41 -15.38 27.08 3.99
C ALA A 41 -15.13 27.06 2.48
N THR A 42 -16.10 27.55 1.69
CA THR A 42 -16.00 27.69 0.24
C THR A 42 -15.01 28.79 -0.13
N ILE A 43 -15.04 29.94 0.56
CA ILE A 43 -14.09 31.06 0.36
C ILE A 43 -12.67 30.56 0.62
N ARG A 44 -12.44 29.89 1.75
CA ARG A 44 -11.13 29.34 2.13
C ARG A 44 -10.62 28.31 1.12
N ALA A 45 -11.49 27.41 0.66
CA ALA A 45 -11.13 26.40 -0.33
C ALA A 45 -10.68 27.02 -1.67
N HIS A 46 -11.37 28.08 -2.12
CA HIS A 46 -11.01 28.77 -3.37
C HIS A 46 -9.76 29.63 -3.21
N LEU A 47 -9.56 30.30 -2.07
CA LEU A 47 -8.31 31.04 -1.81
C LEU A 47 -7.09 30.10 -1.85
N ILE A 48 -7.17 28.95 -1.16
CA ILE A 48 -6.07 27.96 -1.14
C ILE A 48 -5.91 27.31 -2.52
N GLY A 49 -7.01 26.93 -3.17
CA GLY A 49 -7.00 26.22 -4.44
C GLY A 49 -6.53 27.08 -5.62
N LEU A 50 -6.71 28.40 -5.55
CA LEU A 50 -6.26 29.35 -6.58
C LEU A 50 -4.95 30.06 -6.21
N THR A 51 -4.22 29.57 -5.19
CA THR A 51 -2.87 30.06 -4.86
C THR A 51 -1.80 29.20 -5.56
N GLU A 52 -0.75 29.82 -6.11
CA GLU A 52 0.42 29.12 -6.66
C GLU A 52 0.98 28.08 -5.67
N GLY A 53 1.19 26.84 -6.13
CA GLY A 53 1.66 25.74 -5.28
C GLY A 53 0.67 25.31 -4.19
N GLY A 54 -0.55 25.84 -4.18
CA GLY A 54 -1.62 25.42 -3.29
C GLY A 54 -2.01 23.96 -3.57
N ARG A 55 -2.10 23.15 -2.51
CA ARG A 55 -2.60 21.77 -2.60
C ARG A 55 -4.08 21.81 -2.99
N THR A 56 -4.39 21.70 -4.28
CA THR A 56 -5.76 21.60 -4.78
C THR A 56 -6.35 20.24 -4.37
N LYS A 57 -6.96 20.15 -3.18
CA LYS A 57 -7.75 18.98 -2.75
C LYS A 57 -8.98 18.76 -3.64
N HIS A 58 -9.38 19.75 -4.45
CA HIS A 58 -10.54 19.67 -5.33
C HIS A 58 -10.11 19.75 -6.80
N VAL A 59 -10.46 18.71 -7.57
CA VAL A 59 -10.18 18.54 -9.01
C VAL A 59 -10.62 19.75 -9.84
N GLN A 60 -11.66 20.47 -9.41
CA GLN A 60 -12.19 21.66 -10.09
C GLN A 60 -11.19 22.83 -10.21
N PHE A 61 -10.11 22.84 -9.41
CA PHE A 61 -9.06 23.87 -9.45
C PHE A 61 -7.82 23.42 -10.23
N ALA A 62 -7.66 22.12 -10.49
CA ALA A 62 -6.50 21.59 -11.23
C ALA A 62 -6.46 22.05 -12.70
N GLN A 63 -7.60 22.50 -13.24
CA GLN A 63 -7.73 23.00 -14.61
C GLN A 63 -7.74 24.54 -14.70
N ARG A 64 -7.52 25.26 -13.59
CA ARG A 64 -7.64 26.72 -13.53
C ARG A 64 -6.28 27.39 -13.31
N ALA A 65 -6.08 28.56 -13.89
CA ALA A 65 -4.88 29.34 -13.63
C ALA A 65 -4.88 29.87 -12.17
N PRO A 66 -3.73 29.90 -11.48
CA PRO A 66 -3.66 30.50 -10.15
C PRO A 66 -3.99 32.00 -10.22
N LEU A 67 -4.66 32.50 -9.19
CA LEU A 67 -4.97 33.92 -9.00
C LEU A 67 -4.10 34.60 -7.95
N PHE A 68 -3.52 33.83 -7.04
CA PHE A 68 -2.83 34.35 -5.86
C PHE A 68 -1.42 33.78 -5.72
N ARG A 69 -0.50 34.58 -5.18
CA ARG A 69 0.82 34.16 -4.72
C ARG A 69 0.89 34.27 -3.21
N ARG A 70 1.44 33.26 -2.54
CA ARG A 70 1.74 33.34 -1.12
C ARG A 70 3.04 34.11 -0.90
N VAL A 71 2.97 35.23 -0.18
CA VAL A 71 4.16 36.07 0.12
C VAL A 71 4.73 35.80 1.51
N ALA A 72 3.89 35.40 2.46
CA ALA A 72 4.29 34.95 3.80
C ALA A 72 3.21 34.02 4.41
N ARG A 73 3.41 33.55 5.65
CA ARG A 73 2.42 32.71 6.33
C ARG A 73 1.13 33.49 6.55
N GLY A 74 0.10 33.16 5.76
CA GLY A 74 -1.24 33.78 5.85
C GLY A 74 -1.38 35.07 5.05
N GLU A 75 -0.37 35.47 4.27
CA GLU A 75 -0.38 36.65 3.43
C GLU A 75 -0.27 36.27 1.95
N TYR A 76 -1.09 36.93 1.15
CA TYR A 76 -1.29 36.65 -0.26
C TYR A 76 -1.18 37.94 -1.07
N ARG A 77 -0.83 37.80 -2.34
CA ARG A 77 -0.82 38.86 -3.34
C ARG A 77 -1.57 38.38 -4.57
N SER A 78 -2.36 39.24 -5.18
CA SER A 78 -3.03 38.96 -6.46
C SER A 78 -2.01 38.91 -7.59
N ILE A 79 -2.09 37.89 -8.44
CA ILE A 79 -1.33 37.81 -9.68
C ILE A 79 -1.90 38.86 -10.64
N PRO A 80 -1.07 39.70 -11.29
CA PRO A 80 -1.56 40.68 -12.27
C PRO A 80 -2.33 40.01 -13.42
N LEU A 81 -3.37 40.65 -13.95
CA LEU A 81 -4.21 40.08 -15.02
C LEU A 81 -3.39 39.67 -16.26
N ALA A 82 -2.31 40.41 -16.58
CA ALA A 82 -1.40 40.09 -17.68
C ALA A 82 -0.61 38.78 -17.49
N GLU A 83 -0.49 38.31 -16.25
CA GLU A 83 0.16 37.05 -15.88
C GLU A 83 -0.85 35.91 -15.61
N ARG A 84 -2.15 36.22 -15.57
CA ARG A 84 -3.21 35.22 -15.42
C ARG A 84 -3.48 34.60 -16.78
N GLY A 85 -3.12 33.33 -16.94
CA GLY A 85 -3.33 32.56 -18.18
C GLY A 85 -4.80 32.22 -18.49
N GLU A 86 -5.77 32.88 -17.87
CA GLU A 86 -7.21 32.58 -18.00
C GLU A 86 -8.04 33.87 -17.96
N ASP A 87 -8.88 34.08 -18.98
CA ASP A 87 -9.81 35.20 -19.07
C ASP A 87 -11.08 34.90 -18.25
N PRO A 88 -11.40 35.69 -17.20
CA PRO A 88 -12.59 35.48 -16.37
C PRO A 88 -13.93 35.59 -17.13
N HIS A 89 -13.94 36.20 -18.32
CA HIS A 89 -15.13 36.36 -19.17
C HIS A 89 -15.13 35.48 -20.43
N GLY A 90 -14.15 34.58 -20.58
CA GLY A 90 -14.07 33.68 -21.73
C GLY A 90 -15.17 32.60 -21.73
N ASP A 91 -15.85 32.42 -22.86
CA ASP A 91 -16.82 31.34 -23.07
C ASP A 91 -16.14 29.96 -22.90
N VAL A 92 -16.80 29.03 -22.20
CA VAL A 92 -16.30 27.66 -21.88
C VAL A 92 -16.30 26.73 -23.12
N ARG A 93 -16.01 27.24 -24.32
CA ARG A 93 -15.98 26.45 -25.55
C ARG A 93 -14.84 26.84 -26.47
N ALA A 94 -13.65 26.32 -26.19
CA ALA A 94 -12.70 25.88 -27.21
C ALA A 94 -11.52 25.17 -26.54
N GLY A 95 -11.36 23.88 -26.83
CA GLY A 95 -10.10 23.19 -26.55
C GLY A 95 -8.97 23.91 -27.31
N SER A 96 -7.90 24.24 -26.60
CA SER A 96 -6.72 24.86 -27.19
C SER A 96 -5.52 23.96 -26.95
N SER A 97 -5.10 23.36 -28.07
CA SER A 97 -3.84 22.70 -28.31
C SER A 97 -2.66 23.47 -27.71
N LEU A 98 -1.85 22.79 -26.87
CA LEU A 98 -0.51 23.24 -26.58
C LEU A 98 0.40 22.82 -27.73
N THR A 99 0.89 23.82 -28.44
CA THR A 99 1.85 23.76 -29.53
C THR A 99 3.24 23.45 -28.97
N LEU A 100 3.91 22.40 -29.45
CA LEU A 100 5.31 22.14 -29.15
C LEU A 100 6.19 23.21 -29.83
N ALA A 101 6.94 23.96 -29.02
CA ALA A 101 8.06 24.75 -29.51
C ALA A 101 9.30 23.85 -29.68
N SER A 102 9.82 23.90 -30.90
CA SER A 102 10.98 23.18 -31.45
C SER A 102 12.28 23.45 -30.69
N VAL A 103 13.02 22.39 -30.36
CA VAL A 103 14.44 22.46 -30.00
C VAL A 103 15.27 22.03 -31.21
N VAL A 104 16.16 22.93 -31.63
CA VAL A 104 17.13 22.78 -32.72
C VAL A 104 18.29 21.87 -32.28
N PRO A 105 18.74 20.87 -33.07
CA PRO A 105 20.00 20.18 -32.81
C PRO A 105 21.15 20.84 -33.59
N SER A 106 22.24 21.14 -32.87
CA SER A 106 23.51 21.59 -33.44
C SER A 106 24.29 20.40 -34.01
N SER A 107 24.57 20.45 -35.32
CA SER A 107 25.70 19.83 -36.04
C SER A 107 27.05 20.10 -35.33
N ASN A 108 28.17 19.36 -35.45
CA ASN A 108 28.82 18.51 -36.48
C ASN A 108 30.15 17.98 -35.82
N PRO A 109 31.14 17.34 -36.49
CA PRO A 109 31.14 16.38 -37.61
C PRO A 109 32.08 15.14 -37.40
N ALA A 110 31.86 14.15 -38.29
CA ALA A 110 32.79 13.25 -39.00
C ALA A 110 34.23 12.95 -38.51
N THR A 111 34.55 11.64 -38.51
CA THR A 111 35.62 10.96 -39.31
C THR A 111 35.28 9.45 -39.27
N ASP A 112 34.71 8.84 -40.29
CA ASP A 112 35.27 8.44 -41.59
C ASP A 112 36.39 7.39 -41.47
N SER A 113 36.06 6.12 -41.76
CA SER A 113 36.81 5.24 -42.68
C SER A 113 36.22 3.83 -42.67
N ALA A 114 35.68 3.46 -43.82
CA ALA A 114 35.27 2.12 -44.21
C ALA A 114 36.46 1.16 -44.40
N VAL A 115 36.18 -0.14 -44.52
CA VAL A 115 36.39 -0.95 -45.75
C VAL A 115 36.49 -2.48 -45.45
N SER A 116 35.74 -3.24 -46.27
CA SER A 116 35.91 -4.64 -46.73
C SER A 116 35.66 -5.77 -45.73
N ASP A 117 34.59 -6.56 -45.85
CA ASP A 117 34.30 -7.58 -46.88
C ASP A 117 35.21 -8.82 -46.77
N ARG A 118 34.61 -9.98 -46.46
CA ARG A 118 34.68 -11.25 -47.22
C ARG A 118 34.48 -12.49 -46.31
N ALA A 119 33.43 -13.24 -46.63
CA ALA A 119 33.14 -14.57 -46.10
C ALA A 119 33.99 -15.66 -46.78
N VAL A 120 34.44 -16.68 -46.03
CA VAL A 120 34.83 -18.01 -46.53
C VAL A 120 34.64 -19.08 -45.42
N HIS A 121 33.68 -20.01 -45.64
CA HIS A 121 33.60 -21.39 -45.10
C HIS A 121 34.70 -22.27 -45.75
N PRO A 122 35.08 -23.51 -45.30
CA PRO A 122 34.14 -24.57 -44.91
C PRO A 122 34.68 -25.70 -43.98
N ASP A 123 33.88 -26.77 -43.92
CA ASP A 123 34.15 -28.16 -43.53
C ASP A 123 34.21 -28.48 -42.02
N GLY A 124 33.49 -29.45 -41.48
CA GLY A 124 32.71 -30.53 -42.08
C GLY A 124 33.05 -31.87 -41.40
N VAL A 125 32.06 -32.46 -40.71
CA VAL A 125 31.75 -33.90 -40.71
C VAL A 125 32.79 -34.83 -40.00
N THR A 126 32.50 -35.63 -38.96
CA THR A 126 31.60 -36.81 -38.95
C THR A 126 31.56 -37.52 -37.57
N LYS A 127 30.40 -38.12 -37.26
CA LYS A 127 30.10 -39.44 -36.61
C LYS A 127 30.66 -39.76 -35.20
N ALA A 128 29.83 -39.97 -34.17
CA ALA A 128 28.78 -41.00 -33.91
C ALA A 128 29.30 -42.24 -33.15
N GLY A 129 28.63 -42.60 -32.04
CA GLY A 129 28.50 -44.01 -31.61
C GLY A 129 28.72 -44.35 -30.12
N HIS A 130 27.65 -44.27 -29.32
CA HIS A 130 27.09 -45.35 -28.47
C HIS A 130 28.04 -46.25 -27.62
N ARG A 131 27.93 -46.19 -26.27
CA ARG A 131 27.32 -47.22 -25.37
C ARG A 131 27.79 -47.16 -23.90
N SER A 132 26.78 -47.24 -23.02
CA SER A 132 26.66 -48.08 -21.82
C SER A 132 27.44 -47.80 -20.52
N ALA A 133 26.63 -47.51 -19.50
CA ALA A 133 26.73 -47.70 -18.05
C ALA A 133 27.80 -48.64 -17.46
N ALA A 134 28.36 -48.20 -16.32
CA ALA A 134 28.56 -49.03 -15.13
C ALA A 134 28.71 -48.14 -13.86
N ASN A 135 28.03 -48.56 -12.80
CA ASN A 135 28.07 -48.08 -11.41
C ASN A 135 29.46 -47.82 -10.85
N LEU A 136 29.54 -46.91 -9.85
CA LEU A 136 30.31 -47.11 -8.62
C LEU A 136 29.79 -46.16 -7.51
N ASP A 137 29.22 -46.77 -6.48
CA ASP A 137 28.99 -46.19 -5.16
C ASP A 137 30.27 -45.62 -4.56
N ALA A 138 30.21 -44.42 -3.98
CA ALA A 138 31.21 -43.95 -3.01
C ALA A 138 30.62 -42.90 -2.05
N ALA A 139 30.13 -43.42 -0.92
CA ALA A 139 30.27 -42.87 0.43
C ALA A 139 29.94 -41.38 0.68
N THR A 140 28.70 -41.16 1.12
CA THR A 140 28.29 -40.06 2.01
C THR A 140 29.17 -40.02 3.26
N ARG A 141 29.91 -38.92 3.44
CA ARG A 141 30.43 -38.49 4.75
C ARG A 141 29.49 -37.42 5.31
N PRO A 142 29.02 -37.52 6.56
CA PRO A 142 28.23 -36.46 7.16
C PRO A 142 29.13 -35.26 7.43
N ALA A 143 28.76 -34.11 6.86
CA ALA A 143 29.38 -32.84 7.17
C ALA A 143 29.08 -32.49 8.64
N THR A 144 30.15 -32.08 9.30
CA THR A 144 30.31 -31.74 10.70
C THR A 144 29.46 -30.54 11.10
N ASP A 145 28.88 -30.61 12.31
CA ASP A 145 28.27 -29.55 13.12
C ASP A 145 28.58 -28.11 12.65
N ALA A 146 27.59 -27.47 12.03
CA ALA A 146 27.46 -26.02 12.06
C ALA A 146 26.58 -25.66 13.26
N PRO A 147 26.92 -24.65 14.07
CA PRO A 147 26.13 -24.28 15.23
C PRO A 147 24.73 -23.85 14.77
N VAL A 148 23.71 -24.50 15.33
CA VAL A 148 22.30 -24.13 15.20
C VAL A 148 22.18 -22.68 15.66
N ARG A 149 22.04 -21.74 14.72
CA ARG A 149 21.62 -20.37 15.03
C ARG A 149 20.20 -20.48 15.60
N ASP A 150 19.94 -19.84 16.74
CA ASP A 150 18.59 -19.69 17.28
C ASP A 150 17.71 -19.08 16.18
N ALA A 151 16.83 -19.87 15.59
CA ALA A 151 16.10 -19.55 14.35
C ALA A 151 15.05 -18.43 14.52
N ASP A 152 15.00 -17.79 15.68
CA ASP A 152 13.95 -16.84 16.11
C ASP A 152 14.46 -15.40 16.31
N ILE A 153 15.78 -15.15 16.23
CA ILE A 153 16.35 -13.80 16.37
C ILE A 153 16.58 -13.22 14.97
N PRO A 154 15.95 -12.09 14.60
CA PRO A 154 16.17 -11.47 13.30
C PRO A 154 17.61 -10.93 13.19
N ASP A 155 18.21 -11.03 12.00
CA ASP A 155 19.50 -10.41 11.72
C ASP A 155 19.37 -8.87 11.72
N ILE A 156 18.26 -8.36 11.14
CA ILE A 156 17.99 -6.93 10.99
C ILE A 156 16.57 -6.59 11.46
N VAL A 157 16.41 -5.47 12.18
CA VAL A 157 15.13 -4.91 12.60
C VAL A 157 14.93 -3.51 12.00
N LEU A 158 13.83 -3.29 11.27
CA LEU A 158 13.48 -1.98 10.70
C LEU A 158 12.31 -1.36 11.47
N LEU A 159 12.54 -0.18 12.06
CA LEU A 159 11.56 0.51 12.90
C LEU A 159 10.88 1.65 12.14
N GLY A 160 9.54 1.63 12.08
CA GLY A 160 8.77 2.69 11.44
C GLY A 160 8.78 4.00 12.23
N SER A 161 9.15 5.11 11.61
CA SER A 161 8.94 6.44 12.21
C SER A 161 7.46 6.79 12.25
N VAL A 162 6.92 6.96 13.46
CA VAL A 162 5.54 7.37 13.69
C VAL A 162 5.46 8.44 14.79
N GLY A 163 4.41 9.23 14.72
CA GLY A 163 4.00 10.12 15.81
C GLY A 163 4.88 11.36 16.00
N GLU A 164 4.95 11.78 17.26
CA GLU A 164 5.58 13.05 17.67
C GLU A 164 7.10 13.01 17.48
N ARG A 165 7.67 14.17 17.13
CA ARG A 165 9.10 14.37 16.91
C ARG A 165 9.59 15.58 17.67
N VAL A 166 10.87 15.59 18.04
CA VAL A 166 11.52 16.80 18.56
C VAL A 166 11.55 17.89 17.50
N ASN A 167 11.62 19.17 17.90
CA ASN A 167 11.67 20.31 16.98
C ASN A 167 13.10 20.79 16.66
N VAL A 168 14.11 19.98 16.99
CA VAL A 168 15.53 20.29 16.78
C VAL A 168 16.24 19.07 16.18
N PRO A 169 17.31 19.25 15.39
CA PRO A 169 18.10 18.12 14.90
C PRO A 169 18.60 17.24 16.04
N ALA A 170 18.51 15.93 15.88
CA ALA A 170 18.98 14.93 16.84
C ALA A 170 19.33 13.62 16.11
N PRO A 171 20.00 12.66 16.78
CA PRO A 171 20.18 11.30 16.25
C PRO A 171 18.84 10.63 15.95
N ALA A 172 18.74 9.84 14.88
CA ALA A 172 17.50 9.19 14.44
C ALA A 172 16.80 8.41 15.57
N LYS A 173 17.57 7.77 16.47
CA LYS A 173 17.05 7.06 17.64
C LYS A 173 16.33 7.96 18.67
N GLU A 174 16.62 9.26 18.69
CA GLU A 174 16.12 10.25 19.65
C GLU A 174 15.17 11.29 19.05
N VAL A 175 15.08 11.34 17.71
CA VAL A 175 14.23 12.30 16.99
C VAL A 175 12.75 11.99 17.17
N PHE A 176 12.35 10.71 17.09
CA PHE A 176 10.97 10.27 17.24
C PHE A 176 10.64 10.00 18.71
N ARG A 177 9.56 10.59 19.23
CA ARG A 177 9.20 10.58 20.66
C ARG A 177 7.98 9.75 21.00
N ASP A 178 7.33 9.18 19.99
CA ASP A 178 6.17 8.34 20.20
C ASP A 178 6.49 7.13 21.09
N VAL A 179 5.58 6.80 22.01
CA VAL A 179 5.75 5.73 22.99
C VAL A 179 5.95 4.39 22.28
N SER A 180 5.22 4.11 21.20
CA SER A 180 5.36 2.84 20.48
C SER A 180 6.75 2.72 19.89
N PHE A 181 7.26 3.79 19.28
CA PHE A 181 8.61 3.85 18.71
C PHE A 181 9.69 3.66 19.79
N GLN A 182 9.56 4.32 20.94
CA GLN A 182 10.51 4.19 22.04
C GLN A 182 10.56 2.76 22.59
N LEU A 183 9.41 2.07 22.67
CA LEU A 183 9.35 0.66 23.04
C LEU A 183 10.00 -0.24 21.97
N SER A 184 9.73 -0.02 20.68
CA SER A 184 10.39 -0.77 19.60
C SER A 184 11.90 -0.61 19.66
N ARG A 185 12.36 0.62 19.88
CA ARG A 185 13.78 0.96 19.99
C ARG A 185 14.43 0.17 21.11
N VAL A 186 13.87 0.20 22.32
CA VAL A 186 14.41 -0.55 23.47
C VAL A 186 14.47 -2.04 23.16
N ASN A 187 13.42 -2.61 22.54
CA ASN A 187 13.40 -4.02 22.15
C ASN A 187 14.47 -4.36 21.10
N ALA A 188 14.70 -3.48 20.11
CA ALA A 188 15.74 -3.67 19.09
C ALA A 188 17.15 -3.54 19.69
N GLU A 189 17.38 -2.58 20.59
CA GLU A 189 18.66 -2.44 21.30
C GLU A 189 18.97 -3.66 22.19
N LEU A 190 17.93 -4.29 22.76
CA LEU A 190 18.07 -5.48 23.59
C LEU A 190 18.18 -6.79 22.78
N SER A 191 17.73 -6.84 21.54
CA SER A 191 17.79 -8.07 20.73
C SER A 191 19.19 -8.41 20.23
N GLY A 192 20.10 -7.43 20.23
CA GLY A 192 21.44 -7.57 19.65
C GLY A 192 21.46 -7.62 18.12
N SER A 193 20.30 -7.47 17.48
CA SER A 193 20.16 -7.37 16.02
C SER A 193 20.64 -6.00 15.54
N GLU A 194 21.10 -5.94 14.30
CA GLU A 194 21.33 -4.64 13.66
C GLU A 194 19.97 -3.97 13.41
N TRP A 195 19.84 -2.67 13.64
CA TRP A 195 18.55 -2.01 13.50
C TRP A 195 18.66 -0.62 12.91
N PHE A 196 17.60 -0.23 12.20
CA PHE A 196 17.53 1.03 11.45
C PHE A 196 16.15 1.67 11.60
N VAL A 197 16.08 2.97 11.33
CA VAL A 197 14.83 3.73 11.35
C VAL A 197 14.35 3.99 9.92
N LEU A 198 13.10 3.66 9.64
CA LEU A 198 12.40 3.99 8.41
C LEU A 198 11.78 5.39 8.53
N SER A 199 12.29 6.34 7.74
CA SER A 199 11.79 7.72 7.64
C SER A 199 11.10 7.95 6.30
N ALA A 200 9.93 8.58 6.32
CA ALA A 200 9.20 8.92 5.09
C ALA A 200 9.97 9.91 4.19
N GLU A 201 10.81 10.76 4.79
CA GLU A 201 11.59 11.78 4.09
C GLU A 201 13.01 11.32 3.76
N HIS A 202 13.66 10.63 4.70
CA HIS A 202 15.08 10.26 4.59
C HIS A 202 15.31 8.81 4.15
N GLY A 203 14.27 7.99 4.04
CA GLY A 203 14.39 6.59 3.65
C GLY A 203 14.78 5.72 4.84
N LEU A 204 16.07 5.40 4.94
CA LEU A 204 16.63 4.50 5.95
C LEU A 204 17.77 5.20 6.69
N LEU A 205 17.67 5.26 8.01
CA LEU A 205 18.61 5.96 8.88
C LEU A 205 19.27 4.99 9.85
N ALA A 206 20.59 5.15 10.04
CA ALA A 206 21.28 4.50 11.14
C ALA A 206 20.88 5.14 12.49
N PRO A 207 20.89 4.41 13.61
CA PRO A 207 20.45 4.92 14.91
C PRO A 207 21.11 6.23 15.35
N ASP A 208 22.41 6.37 15.08
CA ASP A 208 23.23 7.52 15.46
C ASP A 208 23.30 8.60 14.38
N GLU A 209 22.62 8.42 13.24
CA GLU A 209 22.59 9.38 12.15
C GLU A 209 21.81 10.64 12.56
N TRP A 210 22.45 11.80 12.46
CA TRP A 210 21.83 13.07 12.79
C TRP A 210 20.89 13.52 11.69
N VAL A 211 19.62 13.75 12.04
CA VAL A 211 18.61 14.23 11.11
C VAL A 211 17.85 15.41 11.68
N SER A 212 17.40 16.28 10.76
CA SER A 212 16.41 17.30 11.08
C SER A 212 15.05 16.61 11.28
N PRO A 213 14.15 17.15 12.11
CA PRO A 213 12.80 16.64 12.22
C PRO A 213 12.11 16.68 10.84
N ASP A 214 11.65 15.53 10.36
CA ASP A 214 10.88 15.45 9.13
C ASP A 214 9.41 15.81 9.37
N SER A 215 8.73 16.23 8.30
CA SER A 215 7.31 16.65 8.36
C SER A 215 6.39 15.71 7.56
N ARG A 216 6.94 14.63 7.02
CA ARG A 216 6.23 13.72 6.12
C ARG A 216 5.74 12.48 6.87
N THR A 217 4.54 12.08 6.52
CA THR A 217 3.97 10.78 6.90
C THR A 217 3.88 9.94 5.64
N LEU A 218 4.48 8.74 5.63
CA LEU A 218 4.58 7.93 4.41
C LEU A 218 3.20 7.56 3.85
N ALA A 219 2.21 7.33 4.72
CA ALA A 219 0.83 7.05 4.34
C ALA A 219 0.17 8.19 3.53
N GLU A 220 0.62 9.43 3.69
CA GLU A 220 0.08 10.60 2.97
C GLU A 220 0.78 10.84 1.63
N MET A 221 1.85 10.10 1.34
CA MET A 221 2.62 10.24 0.10
C MET A 221 1.92 9.53 -1.05
N ASP A 222 2.15 10.03 -2.26
CA ASP A 222 1.66 9.41 -3.49
C ASP A 222 2.19 7.98 -3.63
N PRO A 223 1.38 7.02 -4.14
CA PRO A 223 1.84 5.64 -4.32
C PRO A 223 3.15 5.51 -5.10
N ASP A 224 3.38 6.34 -6.12
CA ASP A 224 4.61 6.32 -6.93
C ASP A 224 5.83 6.70 -6.07
N TYR A 225 5.65 7.65 -5.15
CA TYR A 225 6.69 8.03 -4.19
C TYR A 225 7.03 6.86 -3.27
N ARG A 226 6.02 6.14 -2.76
CA ARG A 226 6.24 5.01 -1.82
C ARG A 226 7.02 3.87 -2.46
N ILE A 227 6.84 3.63 -3.76
CA ILE A 227 7.59 2.61 -4.53
C ILE A 227 9.05 3.02 -4.68
N VAL A 228 9.31 4.24 -5.15
CA VAL A 228 10.68 4.73 -5.30
C VAL A 228 11.39 4.78 -3.95
N TRP A 229 10.68 5.22 -2.91
CA TRP A 229 11.14 5.23 -1.53
C TRP A 229 11.55 3.82 -1.07
N ALA A 230 10.75 2.79 -1.32
CA ALA A 230 11.08 1.42 -0.92
C ALA A 230 12.35 0.90 -1.61
N SER A 231 12.47 1.13 -2.92
CA SER A 231 13.69 0.75 -3.66
C SER A 231 14.93 1.48 -3.14
N TRP A 232 14.81 2.75 -2.74
CA TRP A 232 15.90 3.50 -2.11
C TRP A 232 16.29 2.95 -0.74
N VAL A 233 15.30 2.58 0.07
CA VAL A 233 15.52 1.96 1.38
C VAL A 233 16.27 0.64 1.24
N VAL A 234 15.87 -0.24 0.33
CA VAL A 234 16.55 -1.53 0.12
C VAL A 234 17.97 -1.33 -0.39
N ALA A 235 18.19 -0.43 -1.35
CA ALA A 235 19.53 -0.09 -1.83
C ALA A 235 20.42 0.48 -0.71
N ARG A 236 19.86 1.35 0.14
CA ARG A 236 20.57 1.91 1.29
C ARG A 236 20.88 0.82 2.32
N LEU A 237 19.95 -0.07 2.61
CA LEU A 237 20.15 -1.19 3.54
C LEU A 237 21.31 -2.07 3.07
N GLN A 238 21.31 -2.47 1.79
CA GLN A 238 22.40 -3.24 1.19
C GLN A 238 23.75 -2.51 1.26
N SER A 239 23.76 -1.18 1.17
CA SER A 239 24.99 -0.40 1.32
C SER A 239 25.55 -0.39 2.74
N LEU A 240 24.69 -0.60 3.74
CA LEU A 240 25.06 -0.60 5.17
C LEU A 240 25.41 -2.01 5.65
N THR A 241 24.64 -3.03 5.26
CA THR A 241 24.76 -4.40 5.79
C THR A 241 25.37 -5.40 4.81
N GLY A 242 25.52 -5.02 3.54
CA GLY A 242 25.98 -5.91 2.47
C GLY A 242 24.84 -6.71 1.81
N SER A 243 25.12 -7.94 1.37
CA SER A 243 24.09 -8.79 0.76
C SER A 243 22.99 -9.13 1.76
N LEU A 244 21.73 -9.06 1.32
CA LEU A 244 20.56 -9.41 2.13
C LEU A 244 20.07 -10.85 1.88
N GLU A 245 20.75 -11.61 1.02
CA GLU A 245 20.36 -12.97 0.67
C GLU A 245 20.40 -13.89 1.89
N GLY A 246 19.25 -14.49 2.22
CA GLY A 246 19.08 -15.37 3.38
C GLY A 246 19.00 -14.66 4.73
N MET A 247 19.10 -13.32 4.80
CA MET A 247 18.98 -12.58 6.06
C MET A 247 17.54 -12.49 6.52
N HIS A 248 17.31 -12.64 7.83
CA HIS A 248 16.01 -12.47 8.46
C HIS A 248 15.79 -10.99 8.81
N VAL A 249 14.93 -10.31 8.05
CA VAL A 249 14.57 -8.90 8.24
C VAL A 249 13.20 -8.82 8.89
N ARG A 250 13.12 -8.26 10.10
CA ARG A 250 11.86 -7.99 10.80
C ARG A 250 11.44 -6.54 10.62
N LEU A 251 10.19 -6.32 10.20
CA LEU A 251 9.59 -5.00 10.03
C LEU A 251 8.66 -4.70 11.22
N ASP A 252 9.05 -3.74 12.05
CA ASP A 252 8.28 -3.24 13.19
C ASP A 252 7.81 -1.81 12.87
N ALA A 253 6.83 -1.70 11.97
CA ALA A 253 6.33 -0.43 11.42
C ALA A 253 4.84 -0.51 11.06
N PRO A 254 4.14 0.62 10.83
CA PRO A 254 2.80 0.60 10.24
C PRO A 254 2.79 0.03 8.83
N ASP A 255 1.62 -0.44 8.39
CA ASP A 255 1.44 -1.05 7.06
C ASP A 255 1.95 -0.17 5.92
N ALA A 256 1.76 1.16 5.99
CA ALA A 256 2.25 2.11 4.97
C ALA A 256 3.76 2.03 4.69
N PHE A 257 4.57 1.55 5.65
CA PHE A 257 6.00 1.27 5.49
C PHE A 257 6.26 -0.17 5.09
N ILE A 258 5.57 -1.12 5.72
CA ILE A 258 5.75 -2.57 5.48
C ILE A 258 5.44 -2.91 4.04
N ASP A 259 4.28 -2.46 3.59
CA ASP A 259 3.66 -2.81 2.32
C ASP A 259 4.57 -2.59 1.10
N PRO A 260 5.14 -1.39 0.88
CA PRO A 260 6.01 -1.16 -0.27
C PRO A 260 7.39 -1.85 -0.12
N LEU A 261 7.87 -2.11 1.11
CA LEU A 261 9.18 -2.74 1.35
C LEU A 261 9.18 -4.26 1.21
N PHE A 262 8.06 -4.90 1.55
CA PHE A 262 8.01 -6.35 1.71
C PHE A 262 8.47 -7.09 0.45
N ALA A 263 7.93 -6.70 -0.71
CA ALA A 263 8.29 -7.29 -1.99
C ALA A 263 9.73 -6.99 -2.41
N ASP A 264 10.21 -5.76 -2.18
CA ASP A 264 11.57 -5.34 -2.57
C ASP A 264 12.65 -6.04 -1.73
N LEU A 265 12.40 -6.29 -0.45
CA LEU A 265 13.29 -7.07 0.41
C LEU A 265 13.33 -8.55 0.01
N GLN A 266 12.18 -9.15 -0.33
CA GLN A 266 12.15 -10.53 -0.84
C GLN A 266 12.80 -10.65 -2.23
N ASN A 267 12.77 -9.61 -3.06
CA ASN A 267 13.42 -9.59 -4.37
C ASN A 267 14.94 -9.74 -4.26
N VAL A 268 15.54 -9.22 -3.20
CA VAL A 268 16.98 -9.31 -2.94
C VAL A 268 17.35 -10.53 -2.09
N GLY A 269 16.41 -11.46 -1.88
CA GLY A 269 16.65 -12.75 -1.23
C GLY A 269 16.49 -12.75 0.29
N ALA A 270 15.98 -11.68 0.90
CA ALA A 270 15.76 -11.63 2.34
C ALA A 270 14.53 -12.45 2.75
N VAL A 271 14.58 -13.05 3.94
CA VAL A 271 13.44 -13.65 4.63
C VAL A 271 12.78 -12.56 5.47
N VAL A 272 11.58 -12.13 5.06
CA VAL A 272 10.92 -10.97 5.67
C VAL A 272 9.82 -11.41 6.61
N SER A 273 9.79 -10.85 7.82
CA SER A 273 8.69 -10.99 8.78
C SER A 273 8.16 -9.62 9.18
N ALA A 274 6.86 -9.55 9.49
CA ALA A 274 6.22 -8.34 9.99
C ALA A 274 5.69 -8.59 11.41
N GLY A 275 6.05 -7.72 12.35
CA GLY A 275 5.66 -7.83 13.76
C GLY A 275 5.10 -6.52 14.29
N SER A 276 3.79 -6.44 14.50
CA SER A 276 3.23 -5.38 15.32
C SER A 276 3.57 -5.67 16.78
N ILE A 277 4.19 -4.71 17.48
CA ILE A 277 4.67 -4.82 18.86
C ILE A 277 3.54 -5.09 19.87
N ALA A 278 2.28 -5.05 19.42
CA ALA A 278 1.15 -5.54 20.21
C ALA A 278 1.21 -7.05 20.51
N SER A 279 1.96 -7.87 19.75
CA SER A 279 1.98 -9.33 19.92
C SER A 279 3.12 -9.89 20.78
N THR A 280 4.09 -9.06 21.19
CA THR A 280 5.27 -9.54 21.96
C THR A 280 5.24 -9.19 23.44
N ALA A 281 4.08 -8.77 23.98
CA ALA A 281 3.83 -8.89 25.41
C ALA A 281 3.56 -10.37 25.75
N ARG A 282 4.60 -11.20 25.69
CA ARG A 282 4.55 -12.53 26.31
C ARG A 282 4.27 -12.32 27.79
N THR A 283 3.06 -12.68 28.17
CA THR A 283 2.53 -12.86 29.50
C THR A 283 3.62 -13.28 30.50
N PHE A 284 4.16 -12.34 31.26
CA PHE A 284 4.75 -12.65 32.56
C PHE A 284 3.58 -12.97 33.50
N SER A 285 3.04 -14.18 33.38
CA SER A 285 2.15 -14.74 34.40
C SER A 285 2.98 -14.97 35.64
N ARG A 286 3.01 -13.97 36.52
CA ARG A 286 3.45 -14.14 37.90
C ARG A 286 2.44 -15.07 38.58
N GLY A 287 2.80 -16.34 38.65
CA GLY A 287 2.03 -17.34 39.38
C GLY A 287 1.86 -16.92 40.84
N ALA A 288 0.61 -16.95 41.31
CA ALA A 288 0.29 -17.16 42.72
C ALA A 288 -1.11 -17.79 42.79
N PRO A 289 -1.33 -18.71 43.74
CA PRO A 289 -2.34 -19.77 43.62
C PRO A 289 -3.75 -19.34 44.01
N ALA A 290 -4.68 -20.14 43.54
CA ALA A 290 -6.11 -20.10 43.82
C ALA A 290 -6.44 -20.29 45.31
N SER A 291 -7.41 -19.50 45.80
CA SER A 291 -8.35 -19.92 46.83
C SER A 291 -9.56 -18.98 46.87
N SER A 292 -10.65 -19.44 46.23
CA SER A 292 -12.04 -19.49 46.70
C SER A 292 -12.56 -18.46 47.73
N GLU A 293 -13.53 -17.69 47.24
CA GLU A 293 -14.87 -17.44 47.81
C GLU A 293 -15.11 -16.35 48.90
N PRO A 294 -16.35 -15.82 48.98
CA PRO A 294 -16.64 -14.37 49.06
C PRO A 294 -17.15 -13.95 50.45
N VAL A 295 -17.49 -12.66 50.65
CA VAL A 295 -18.69 -12.18 51.39
C VAL A 295 -18.64 -10.65 51.68
N ALA A 296 -19.74 -10.00 51.28
CA ALA A 296 -20.50 -8.86 51.84
C ALA A 296 -19.88 -7.50 52.25
N SER A 297 -20.63 -6.48 51.84
CA SER A 297 -20.61 -5.06 52.19
C SER A 297 -20.72 -4.73 53.67
N GLY A 298 -20.08 -3.62 54.09
CA GLY A 298 -20.32 -2.97 55.39
C GLY A 298 -19.62 -1.61 55.53
N THR A 299 -20.41 -0.54 55.49
CA THR A 299 -20.09 0.88 55.68
C THR A 299 -19.55 1.19 57.09
N THR A 300 -18.51 2.05 57.25
CA THR A 300 -18.55 3.35 58.00
C THR A 300 -17.18 3.99 58.32
N ARG A 301 -17.05 5.26 57.89
CA ARG A 301 -16.64 6.48 58.63
C ARG A 301 -15.22 6.68 59.23
N ALA A 302 -14.79 7.93 59.06
CA ALA A 302 -13.50 8.58 59.32
C ALA A 302 -13.07 8.72 60.79
N ASP A 303 -11.76 8.90 61.02
CA ASP A 303 -11.18 10.14 61.56
C ASP A 303 -9.63 10.13 61.62
N ASP A 304 -9.10 11.36 61.67
CA ASP A 304 -7.73 11.88 61.53
C ASP A 304 -6.59 11.30 62.38
N LEU A 305 -5.33 11.42 61.90
CA LEU A 305 -4.26 12.28 62.48
C LEU A 305 -2.89 12.16 61.77
N VAL A 306 -2.15 13.27 61.79
CA VAL A 306 -0.97 13.63 60.98
C VAL A 306 0.37 13.39 61.72
N LYS A 307 1.44 13.11 60.92
CA LYS A 307 2.92 13.23 61.10
C LYS A 307 3.59 11.86 60.86
N GLU A 308 4.59 11.69 60.00
CA GLU A 308 5.85 12.44 59.91
C GLU A 308 6.60 12.11 58.59
N LYS A 309 7.37 13.08 58.06
CA LYS A 309 8.15 13.01 56.81
C LYS A 309 9.41 12.15 56.98
N VAL A 310 9.55 11.08 56.18
CA VAL A 310 10.85 10.53 55.78
C VAL A 310 10.79 10.13 54.30
N ALA A 311 11.82 10.52 53.56
CA ALA A 311 11.92 10.44 52.10
C ALA A 311 12.00 8.99 51.56
N THR A 312 11.31 8.72 50.45
CA THR A 312 11.50 7.57 49.54
C THR A 312 10.86 7.91 48.18
N PRO A 313 11.28 7.26 47.07
CA PRO A 313 11.44 7.86 45.75
C PRO A 313 10.11 8.05 44.99
N LEU A 314 10.13 8.99 44.05
CA LEU A 314 9.04 9.38 43.16
C LEU A 314 8.43 8.16 42.46
N PHE A 315 7.25 7.75 42.94
CA PHE A 315 6.32 6.92 42.19
C PHE A 315 5.77 7.74 41.01
N LEU A 316 5.91 7.19 39.81
CA LEU A 316 5.18 7.61 38.61
C LEU A 316 3.69 7.57 38.93
N THR A 317 3.07 8.75 38.93
CA THR A 317 1.61 8.89 38.92
C THR A 317 1.07 8.23 37.66
N THR A 318 0.18 7.26 37.87
CA THR A 318 -0.72 6.69 36.86
C THR A 318 -1.33 7.83 36.05
N ILE A 319 -0.89 7.97 34.80
CA ILE A 319 -1.65 8.70 33.80
C ILE A 319 -2.88 7.83 33.57
N GLU A 320 -4.06 8.36 33.88
CA GLU A 320 -5.31 7.80 33.39
C GLU A 320 -5.16 7.65 31.88
N ALA A 321 -5.10 6.40 31.43
CA ALA A 321 -5.14 6.07 30.03
C ALA A 321 -6.39 6.73 29.46
N ALA A 322 -6.19 7.80 28.69
CA ALA A 322 -7.19 8.23 27.74
C ALA A 322 -7.55 6.97 26.96
N GLU A 323 -8.84 6.63 26.99
CA GLU A 323 -9.42 5.41 26.43
C GLU A 323 -9.07 5.37 24.93
N VAL A 324 -7.91 4.77 24.63
CA VAL A 324 -7.53 4.38 23.28
C VAL A 324 -8.57 3.34 22.92
N ALA A 325 -9.42 3.68 21.96
CA ALA A 325 -10.37 2.74 21.38
C ALA A 325 -9.63 1.41 21.15
N PRO A 326 -10.12 0.29 21.69
CA PRO A 326 -9.43 -0.97 21.52
C PRO A 326 -9.24 -1.19 20.03
N VAL A 327 -7.99 -1.41 19.61
CA VAL A 327 -7.70 -2.03 18.33
C VAL A 327 -8.33 -3.41 18.45
N VAL A 328 -9.57 -3.54 17.98
CA VAL A 328 -10.28 -4.80 17.85
C VAL A 328 -9.42 -5.64 16.91
N PRO A 329 -8.82 -6.76 17.36
CA PRO A 329 -8.36 -7.76 16.42
C PRO A 329 -9.58 -8.07 15.54
N LEU A 330 -9.48 -7.95 14.22
CA LEU A 330 -10.53 -8.46 13.33
C LEU A 330 -10.73 -9.93 13.69
N HIS A 331 -11.73 -10.22 14.52
CA HIS A 331 -12.09 -11.58 14.87
C HIS A 331 -12.77 -12.10 13.61
N VAL A 332 -12.04 -12.92 12.85
CA VAL A 332 -12.59 -13.61 11.70
C VAL A 332 -13.52 -14.68 12.25
N ASP A 333 -14.76 -14.30 12.51
CA ASP A 333 -15.77 -15.15 13.16
C ASP A 333 -16.37 -16.16 12.19
N ASN A 334 -16.31 -15.88 10.88
CA ASN A 334 -16.92 -16.71 9.87
C ASN A 334 -16.00 -17.89 9.49
N PRO A 335 -16.47 -19.15 9.59
CA PRO A 335 -15.67 -20.31 9.20
C PRO A 335 -15.27 -20.29 7.73
N ALA A 336 -16.08 -19.69 6.85
CA ALA A 336 -15.71 -19.52 5.44
C ALA A 336 -14.55 -18.52 5.28
N SER A 337 -14.53 -17.45 6.05
CA SER A 337 -13.43 -16.47 6.05
C SER A 337 -12.13 -17.08 6.59
N LEU A 338 -12.20 -17.85 7.69
CA LEU A 338 -11.04 -18.59 8.22
C LEU A 338 -10.50 -19.58 7.20
N HIS A 339 -11.38 -20.32 6.53
CA HIS A 339 -10.99 -21.30 5.53
C HIS A 339 -10.37 -20.66 4.28
N LEU A 340 -11.03 -19.63 3.73
CA LEU A 340 -10.60 -18.95 2.49
C LEU A 340 -9.40 -18.01 2.68
N SER A 341 -9.02 -17.66 3.91
CA SER A 341 -7.80 -16.89 4.20
C SER A 341 -6.57 -17.77 4.43
N ASP A 342 -6.76 -19.06 4.68
CA ASP A 342 -5.67 -20.00 4.93
C ASP A 342 -5.16 -20.63 3.61
N LEU A 343 -3.90 -20.33 3.29
CA LEU A 343 -3.21 -20.82 2.10
C LEU A 343 -3.13 -22.37 2.07
N GLN A 344 -3.22 -23.05 3.21
CA GLN A 344 -3.19 -24.52 3.26
C GLN A 344 -4.40 -25.16 2.56
N HIS A 345 -5.50 -24.43 2.41
CA HIS A 345 -6.68 -24.88 1.68
C HIS A 345 -6.63 -24.54 0.18
N ALA A 346 -5.62 -23.81 -0.27
CA ALA A 346 -5.47 -23.44 -1.67
C ALA A 346 -4.74 -24.55 -2.45
N VAL A 347 -5.32 -24.97 -3.57
CA VAL A 347 -4.72 -25.94 -4.49
C VAL A 347 -4.18 -25.24 -5.74
N PRO A 348 -3.05 -25.69 -6.30
CA PRO A 348 -2.55 -25.16 -7.57
C PRO A 348 -3.52 -25.52 -8.71
N LEU A 349 -3.54 -24.69 -9.77
CA LEU A 349 -4.45 -24.91 -10.89
C LEU A 349 -4.15 -26.18 -11.71
N SER A 350 -2.98 -26.80 -11.55
CA SER A 350 -2.70 -28.14 -12.08
C SER A 350 -3.59 -29.23 -11.47
N GLU A 351 -4.18 -28.97 -10.30
CA GLU A 351 -5.03 -29.92 -9.56
C GLU A 351 -6.52 -29.59 -9.69
N LEU A 352 -6.93 -28.88 -10.74
CA LEU A 352 -8.31 -28.43 -10.94
C LEU A 352 -9.37 -29.53 -10.87
N ALA A 353 -9.01 -30.77 -11.26
CA ALA A 353 -9.88 -31.94 -11.20
C ALA A 353 -10.30 -32.32 -9.76
N SER A 354 -9.55 -31.87 -8.75
CA SER A 354 -9.88 -32.09 -7.33
C SER A 354 -11.00 -31.17 -6.83
N LEU A 355 -11.31 -30.08 -7.55
CA LEU A 355 -12.36 -29.16 -7.15
C LEU A 355 -13.74 -29.84 -7.20
N PRO A 356 -14.63 -29.52 -6.26
CA PRO A 356 -15.95 -30.14 -6.18
C PRO A 356 -16.90 -29.63 -7.26
N ASP A 357 -17.76 -30.53 -7.73
CA ASP A 357 -18.88 -30.22 -8.63
C ASP A 357 -20.10 -29.68 -7.83
N LEU A 358 -19.85 -28.73 -6.93
CA LEU A 358 -20.85 -28.09 -6.08
C LEU A 358 -20.80 -26.56 -6.23
N PRO A 359 -21.91 -25.83 -5.96
CA PRO A 359 -21.86 -24.39 -5.81
C PRO A 359 -21.06 -23.98 -4.58
N GLY A 360 -20.65 -22.71 -4.49
CA GLY A 360 -19.87 -22.25 -3.34
C GLY A 360 -19.13 -20.94 -3.55
N LEU A 361 -18.28 -20.61 -2.57
CA LEU A 361 -17.31 -19.53 -2.66
C LEU A 361 -15.96 -20.05 -3.16
N TYR A 362 -15.18 -19.17 -3.76
CA TYR A 362 -13.79 -19.42 -4.13
C TYR A 362 -12.92 -18.20 -3.81
N GLY A 363 -11.68 -18.46 -3.42
CA GLY A 363 -10.66 -17.46 -3.14
C GLY A 363 -9.43 -17.70 -4.00
N TRP A 364 -8.92 -16.64 -4.64
CA TRP A 364 -7.69 -16.67 -5.42
C TRP A 364 -6.52 -16.20 -4.59
N PHE A 365 -5.49 -17.03 -4.52
CA PHE A 365 -4.22 -16.73 -3.89
C PHE A 365 -3.17 -16.46 -4.95
N VAL A 366 -2.26 -15.53 -4.67
CA VAL A 366 -1.10 -15.24 -5.50
C VAL A 366 0.18 -15.61 -4.75
N ASP A 367 1.12 -16.23 -5.47
CA ASP A 367 2.46 -16.50 -4.97
C ASP A 367 3.31 -15.20 -4.84
N PRO A 368 4.52 -15.27 -4.26
CA PRO A 368 5.38 -14.09 -4.15
C PRO A 368 5.79 -13.47 -5.49
N VAL A 369 5.87 -14.24 -6.58
CA VAL A 369 6.28 -13.75 -7.90
C VAL A 369 5.15 -12.95 -8.54
N GLY A 370 3.94 -13.52 -8.58
CA GLY A 370 2.75 -12.86 -9.08
C GLY A 370 2.37 -11.64 -8.25
N ALA A 371 2.58 -11.66 -6.93
CA ALA A 371 2.37 -10.48 -6.09
C ALA A 371 3.27 -9.32 -6.54
N ARG A 372 4.54 -9.58 -6.87
CA ARG A 372 5.47 -8.56 -7.37
C ARG A 372 5.03 -8.00 -8.72
N ASP A 373 4.56 -8.86 -9.61
CA ASP A 373 4.04 -8.43 -10.91
C ASP A 373 2.84 -7.50 -10.75
N LEU A 374 1.92 -7.85 -9.85
CA LEU A 374 0.77 -7.01 -9.51
C LEU A 374 1.20 -5.68 -8.88
N ASN A 375 2.22 -5.67 -8.01
CA ASN A 375 2.75 -4.43 -7.38
C ASN A 375 3.25 -3.45 -8.42
N ARG A 376 4.05 -3.94 -9.36
CA ARG A 376 4.62 -3.12 -10.44
C ARG A 376 3.56 -2.54 -11.34
N CYS A 377 2.47 -3.27 -11.58
CA CYS A 377 1.41 -2.84 -12.47
C CYS A 377 0.40 -1.90 -11.78
N LEU A 378 -0.01 -2.24 -10.56
CA LEU A 378 -0.96 -1.44 -9.81
C LEU A 378 -0.34 -0.17 -9.26
N LEU A 379 0.98 -0.19 -9.02
CA LEU A 379 1.68 0.80 -8.22
C LEU A 379 1.10 0.90 -6.81
N LEU A 380 0.63 -0.24 -6.31
CA LEU A 380 0.08 -0.42 -4.97
C LEU A 380 0.62 -1.72 -4.39
N PRO A 381 0.75 -1.81 -3.06
CA PRO A 381 1.33 -2.97 -2.43
C PRO A 381 0.36 -4.16 -2.41
N VAL A 382 0.71 -5.24 -3.06
CA VAL A 382 0.00 -6.52 -3.03
C VAL A 382 0.95 -7.51 -2.37
N ARG A 383 0.46 -8.11 -1.28
CA ARG A 383 1.17 -9.18 -0.57
C ARG A 383 0.86 -10.52 -1.24
N SER A 384 1.79 -11.46 -1.16
CA SER A 384 1.47 -12.86 -1.47
C SER A 384 0.38 -13.35 -0.53
N GLY A 385 -0.62 -14.05 -1.06
CA GLY A 385 -1.80 -14.44 -0.29
C GLY A 385 -3.10 -14.21 -1.05
N LEU A 386 -4.22 -14.14 -0.31
CA LEU A 386 -5.55 -13.97 -0.87
C LEU A 386 -5.71 -12.59 -1.55
N ILE A 387 -6.01 -12.59 -2.84
CA ILE A 387 -6.18 -11.37 -3.64
C ILE A 387 -7.61 -11.14 -4.13
N PHE A 388 -8.44 -12.18 -4.16
CA PHE A 388 -9.84 -12.08 -4.59
C PHE A 388 -10.72 -13.17 -3.98
N VAL A 389 -11.98 -12.85 -3.70
CA VAL A 389 -13.03 -13.81 -3.33
C VAL A 389 -14.24 -13.63 -4.23
N GLY A 390 -14.88 -14.72 -4.66
CA GLY A 390 -16.15 -14.68 -5.38
C GLY A 390 -17.04 -15.87 -5.11
N GLN A 391 -18.24 -15.87 -5.71
CA GLN A 391 -19.21 -16.96 -5.61
C GLN A 391 -19.65 -17.51 -6.97
N VAL A 392 -20.10 -18.76 -6.97
CA VAL A 392 -20.78 -19.41 -8.09
C VAL A 392 -22.01 -20.19 -7.62
N GLY A 393 -23.04 -20.19 -8.46
CA GLY A 393 -24.23 -21.01 -8.27
C GLY A 393 -25.28 -20.39 -7.35
N GLY A 394 -25.09 -19.15 -6.91
CA GLY A 394 -26.12 -18.35 -6.24
C GLY A 394 -27.30 -17.98 -7.17
N PRO A 395 -28.36 -17.32 -6.65
CA PRO A 395 -29.61 -17.13 -7.38
C PRO A 395 -29.46 -16.29 -8.66
N SER A 396 -28.50 -15.35 -8.68
CA SER A 396 -28.18 -14.54 -9.85
C SER A 396 -27.69 -15.38 -11.03
N TRP A 397 -26.98 -16.47 -10.77
CA TRP A 397 -26.42 -17.36 -11.80
C TRP A 397 -27.51 -18.14 -12.51
N GLN A 398 -28.55 -18.55 -11.78
CA GLN A 398 -29.66 -19.35 -12.31
C GLN A 398 -30.51 -18.60 -13.35
N SER A 399 -30.40 -17.27 -13.38
CA SER A 399 -31.09 -16.41 -14.36
C SER A 399 -30.37 -16.28 -15.72
N LEU A 400 -29.16 -16.85 -15.86
CA LEU A 400 -28.36 -16.79 -17.07
C LEU A 400 -28.82 -17.82 -18.11
N ALA A 401 -28.59 -17.52 -19.40
CA ALA A 401 -29.01 -18.39 -20.51
C ALA A 401 -28.23 -19.72 -20.59
N ASP A 402 -26.97 -19.74 -20.14
CA ASP A 402 -26.14 -20.94 -19.99
C ASP A 402 -25.42 -20.86 -18.62
N PRO A 403 -26.10 -21.21 -17.52
CA PRO A 403 -25.60 -20.96 -16.18
C PRO A 403 -24.54 -21.98 -15.78
N VAL A 404 -23.36 -21.49 -15.38
CA VAL A 404 -22.37 -22.33 -14.69
C VAL A 404 -22.67 -22.29 -13.20
N LEU A 405 -23.00 -23.46 -12.62
CA LEU A 405 -23.56 -23.56 -11.27
C LEU A 405 -22.64 -24.24 -10.26
N ASN A 406 -21.46 -24.72 -10.68
CA ASN A 406 -20.51 -25.38 -9.81
C ASN A 406 -19.11 -24.75 -9.90
N LEU A 407 -18.32 -24.97 -8.85
CA LEU A 407 -16.97 -24.42 -8.66
C LEU A 407 -16.01 -24.88 -9.75
N ARG A 408 -15.94 -26.18 -10.04
CA ARG A 408 -15.01 -26.73 -11.04
C ARG A 408 -15.23 -26.10 -12.42
N ASP A 409 -16.45 -26.18 -12.95
CA ASP A 409 -16.78 -25.65 -14.27
C ASP A 409 -16.59 -24.13 -14.33
N HIS A 410 -16.85 -23.40 -13.25
CA HIS A 410 -16.68 -21.94 -13.22
C HIS A 410 -15.21 -21.56 -13.31
N VAL A 411 -14.35 -22.23 -12.54
CA VAL A 411 -12.91 -21.97 -12.61
C VAL A 411 -12.38 -22.35 -13.98
N GLU A 412 -12.73 -23.53 -14.49
CA GLU A 412 -12.22 -24.02 -15.78
C GLU A 412 -12.74 -23.18 -16.96
N ARG A 413 -14.06 -23.03 -17.09
CA ARG A 413 -14.70 -22.47 -18.29
C ARG A 413 -14.83 -20.95 -18.26
N ILE A 414 -14.93 -20.34 -17.09
CA ILE A 414 -15.15 -18.89 -16.95
C ILE A 414 -13.87 -18.16 -16.52
N GLN A 415 -13.17 -18.64 -15.49
CA GLN A 415 -11.98 -17.93 -14.99
C GLN A 415 -10.74 -18.16 -15.85
N LEU A 416 -10.50 -19.39 -16.31
CA LEU A 416 -9.29 -19.73 -17.08
C LEU A 416 -9.49 -19.60 -18.60
N HIS A 417 -10.58 -20.15 -19.13
CA HIS A 417 -10.85 -20.19 -20.58
C HIS A 417 -12.00 -19.28 -21.02
N GLY A 418 -12.57 -18.52 -20.09
CA GLY A 418 -13.67 -17.62 -20.37
C GLY A 418 -13.22 -16.29 -20.94
N ARG A 419 -14.21 -15.53 -21.42
CA ARG A 419 -13.99 -14.15 -21.86
C ARG A 419 -13.69 -13.27 -20.65
N ALA A 420 -12.78 -12.31 -20.77
CA ALA A 420 -12.45 -11.36 -19.71
C ALA A 420 -13.71 -10.67 -19.15
N ARG A 421 -14.67 -10.29 -20.03
CA ARG A 421 -15.94 -9.67 -19.61
C ARG A 421 -16.90 -10.60 -18.84
N ALA A 422 -16.67 -11.90 -18.86
CA ALA A 422 -17.52 -12.87 -18.15
C ALA A 422 -17.15 -13.01 -16.66
N SER A 423 -16.03 -12.45 -16.22
CA SER A 423 -15.57 -12.48 -14.82
C SER A 423 -14.96 -11.13 -14.44
N THR A 424 -15.49 -10.50 -13.37
CA THR A 424 -14.89 -9.28 -12.81
C THR A 424 -13.41 -9.52 -12.47
N PHE A 425 -13.07 -10.68 -11.89
CA PHE A 425 -11.69 -11.02 -11.54
C PHE A 425 -10.78 -11.12 -12.76
N ARG A 426 -11.18 -11.89 -13.78
CA ARG A 426 -10.40 -12.05 -15.01
C ARG A 426 -10.22 -10.72 -15.73
N MET A 427 -11.27 -9.89 -15.79
CA MET A 427 -11.18 -8.52 -16.33
C MET A 427 -10.20 -7.65 -15.52
N THR A 428 -10.23 -7.74 -14.19
CA THR A 428 -9.29 -7.01 -13.33
C THR A 428 -7.85 -7.41 -13.63
N LEU A 429 -7.54 -8.71 -13.65
CA LEU A 429 -6.19 -9.18 -13.98
C LEU A 429 -5.77 -8.78 -15.40
N ALA A 430 -6.65 -8.95 -16.39
CA ALA A 430 -6.37 -8.52 -17.76
C ALA A 430 -6.08 -7.02 -17.84
N THR A 431 -6.82 -6.19 -17.09
CA THR A 431 -6.61 -4.73 -17.03
C THR A 431 -5.26 -4.39 -16.43
N VAL A 432 -4.88 -5.06 -15.35
CA VAL A 432 -3.64 -4.79 -14.60
C VAL A 432 -2.41 -5.27 -15.37
N LEU A 433 -2.44 -6.50 -15.88
CA LEU A 433 -1.26 -7.18 -16.40
C LEU A 433 -1.04 -7.00 -17.91
N ARG A 434 -1.99 -6.37 -18.63
CA ARG A 434 -1.95 -6.25 -20.10
C ARG A 434 -0.61 -5.72 -20.63
N GLU A 435 -0.13 -4.62 -20.09
CA GLU A 435 1.12 -3.99 -20.58
C GLU A 435 2.34 -4.81 -20.18
N TYR A 436 2.36 -5.32 -18.95
CA TYR A 436 3.44 -6.15 -18.41
C TYR A 436 3.63 -7.45 -19.21
N LEU A 437 2.55 -8.17 -19.47
CA LEU A 437 2.54 -9.41 -20.24
C LEU A 437 2.59 -9.18 -21.77
N ARG A 438 2.54 -7.92 -22.21
CA ARG A 438 2.47 -7.50 -23.62
C ARG A 438 1.32 -8.17 -24.37
N MET A 439 0.15 -8.17 -23.75
CA MET A 439 -1.06 -8.79 -24.30
C MET A 439 -1.60 -8.00 -25.49
N SER A 440 -1.94 -8.72 -26.56
CA SER A 440 -2.51 -8.17 -27.79
C SER A 440 -4.02 -7.87 -27.67
N SER A 441 -4.71 -8.55 -26.76
CA SER A 441 -6.13 -8.34 -26.45
C SER A 441 -6.41 -8.72 -24.98
N LEU A 442 -7.61 -8.42 -24.48
CA LEU A 442 -8.03 -8.85 -23.13
C LEU A 442 -8.22 -10.38 -23.02
N GLU A 443 -8.30 -11.08 -24.16
CA GLU A 443 -8.47 -12.54 -24.23
C GLU A 443 -7.17 -13.26 -24.56
N ASP A 444 -6.03 -12.56 -24.47
CA ASP A 444 -4.73 -13.11 -24.83
C ASP A 444 -4.36 -14.31 -23.92
N PRO A 445 -3.95 -15.47 -24.48
CA PRO A 445 -3.67 -16.68 -23.71
C PRO A 445 -2.55 -16.51 -22.69
N ARG A 446 -1.68 -15.50 -22.84
CA ARG A 446 -0.64 -15.15 -21.85
C ARG A 446 -1.20 -14.88 -20.47
N LEU A 447 -2.42 -14.33 -20.38
CA LEU A 447 -3.09 -14.13 -19.09
C LEU A 447 -3.35 -15.46 -18.41
N THR A 448 -3.89 -16.43 -19.13
CA THR A 448 -4.17 -17.76 -18.59
C THR A 448 -2.88 -18.48 -18.19
N SER A 449 -1.80 -18.36 -18.99
CA SER A 449 -0.49 -18.89 -18.61
C SER A 449 0.01 -18.29 -17.30
N TRP A 450 -0.05 -16.97 -17.14
CA TRP A 450 0.35 -16.29 -15.90
C TRP A 450 -0.52 -16.72 -14.71
N MET A 451 -1.84 -16.84 -14.91
CA MET A 451 -2.75 -17.32 -13.87
C MET A 451 -2.39 -18.74 -13.43
N THR A 452 -2.13 -19.67 -14.37
CA THR A 452 -1.75 -21.05 -14.08
C THR A 452 -0.40 -21.15 -13.36
N GLU A 453 0.52 -20.23 -13.63
CA GLU A 453 1.85 -20.21 -13.02
C GLU A 453 1.85 -19.64 -11.60
N HIS A 454 1.10 -18.56 -11.35
CA HIS A 454 1.21 -17.78 -10.10
C HIS A 454 0.01 -17.85 -9.17
N LEU A 455 -1.10 -18.47 -9.59
CA LEU A 455 -2.30 -18.53 -8.78
C LEU A 455 -2.62 -19.93 -8.28
N SER A 456 -3.10 -19.97 -7.04
CA SER A 456 -3.78 -21.11 -6.43
C SER A 456 -5.17 -20.72 -5.98
N ILE A 457 -6.04 -21.71 -5.76
CA ILE A 457 -7.45 -21.48 -5.45
C ILE A 457 -7.89 -22.28 -4.23
N ALA A 458 -8.51 -21.60 -3.28
CA ALA A 458 -9.24 -22.23 -2.18
C ALA A 458 -10.73 -22.17 -2.46
N VAL A 459 -11.49 -23.18 -2.02
CA VAL A 459 -12.94 -23.24 -2.27
C VAL A 459 -13.71 -23.59 -1.00
N TRP A 460 -14.90 -22.99 -0.85
CA TRP A 460 -15.85 -23.33 0.20
C TRP A 460 -17.16 -23.82 -0.44
N PRO A 461 -17.34 -25.14 -0.58
CA PRO A 461 -18.52 -25.72 -1.20
C PRO A 461 -19.74 -25.55 -0.30
N SER A 462 -20.89 -25.22 -0.88
CA SER A 462 -22.15 -25.10 -0.15
C SER A 462 -23.31 -25.63 -0.98
N LEU A 463 -24.26 -26.31 -0.33
CA LEU A 463 -25.51 -26.75 -0.94
C LEU A 463 -26.58 -25.64 -0.90
N GLU A 464 -26.38 -24.61 -0.08
CA GLU A 464 -27.35 -23.54 0.18
C GLU A 464 -27.11 -22.35 -0.75
N SER A 465 -27.44 -22.54 -2.03
CA SER A 465 -27.23 -21.53 -3.07
C SER A 465 -27.86 -20.16 -2.75
N GLY A 466 -28.98 -20.13 -2.01
CA GLY A 466 -29.73 -18.91 -1.68
C GLY A 466 -28.96 -17.89 -0.83
N GLU A 467 -27.99 -18.34 -0.02
CA GLU A 467 -27.27 -17.48 0.94
C GLU A 467 -25.87 -17.08 0.46
N LEU A 468 -25.39 -17.65 -0.65
CA LEU A 468 -24.03 -17.46 -1.14
C LEU A 468 -23.64 -16.00 -1.36
N ARG A 469 -24.58 -15.16 -1.81
CA ARG A 469 -24.31 -13.72 -2.02
C ARG A 469 -24.08 -12.99 -0.70
N ASN A 470 -24.85 -13.31 0.33
CA ASN A 470 -24.68 -12.68 1.65
C ASN A 470 -23.38 -13.16 2.29
N LEU A 471 -23.08 -14.46 2.14
CA LEU A 471 -21.83 -15.04 2.63
C LEU A 471 -20.61 -14.43 1.93
N GLU A 472 -20.62 -14.28 0.60
CA GLU A 472 -19.58 -13.58 -0.15
C GLU A 472 -19.36 -12.16 0.36
N GLN A 473 -20.43 -11.38 0.54
CA GLN A 473 -20.34 -10.01 1.03
C GLN A 473 -19.72 -9.93 2.43
N GLN A 474 -20.07 -10.86 3.31
CA GLN A 474 -19.50 -10.95 4.64
C GLN A 474 -18.01 -11.30 4.57
N VAL A 475 -17.63 -12.35 3.84
CA VAL A 475 -16.23 -12.76 3.69
C VAL A 475 -15.37 -11.66 3.09
N VAL A 476 -15.86 -11.00 2.03
CA VAL A 476 -15.14 -9.89 1.39
C VAL A 476 -15.02 -8.68 2.32
N SER A 477 -16.03 -8.40 3.15
CA SER A 477 -15.96 -7.32 4.14
C SER A 477 -15.01 -7.63 5.29
N GLU A 478 -14.89 -8.89 5.70
CA GLU A 478 -14.00 -9.33 6.78
C GLU A 478 -12.54 -9.41 6.32
N LEU A 479 -12.29 -9.89 5.10
CA LEU A 479 -10.94 -10.14 4.59
C LEU A 479 -10.37 -8.98 3.73
N ASP A 480 -11.21 -8.07 3.26
CA ASP A 480 -10.89 -6.93 2.35
C ASP A 480 -9.84 -7.24 1.25
N PRO A 481 -10.03 -8.29 0.43
CA PRO A 481 -9.08 -8.66 -0.60
C PRO A 481 -8.87 -7.53 -1.64
N PRO A 482 -7.63 -7.26 -2.06
CA PRO A 482 -7.25 -6.06 -2.81
C PRO A 482 -7.90 -5.94 -4.20
N LEU A 483 -8.26 -7.06 -4.85
CA LEU A 483 -8.82 -7.05 -6.21
C LEU A 483 -10.35 -7.18 -6.26
N ASN A 484 -11.02 -7.27 -5.11
CA ASN A 484 -12.47 -7.14 -5.04
C ASN A 484 -12.86 -5.66 -5.12
N VAL A 485 -13.61 -5.31 -6.16
CA VAL A 485 -13.89 -3.91 -6.51
C VAL A 485 -15.37 -3.54 -6.54
N ASP A 486 -16.24 -4.49 -6.89
CA ASP A 486 -17.66 -4.20 -7.11
C ASP A 486 -18.38 -4.11 -5.76
N HIS A 487 -19.20 -3.06 -5.59
CA HIS A 487 -20.08 -2.86 -4.43
C HIS A 487 -19.38 -2.72 -3.06
N LEU A 488 -18.11 -2.29 -3.03
CA LEU A 488 -17.34 -2.11 -1.81
C LEU A 488 -16.95 -0.64 -1.57
N PRO A 489 -16.67 -0.25 -0.30
CA PRO A 489 -16.18 1.09 0.02
C PRO A 489 -14.91 1.44 -0.75
N ALA A 490 -14.76 2.70 -1.14
CA ALA A 490 -13.57 3.17 -1.86
C ALA A 490 -12.32 3.04 -0.98
N ASN A 491 -11.29 2.37 -1.52
CA ASN A 491 -9.93 2.35 -1.00
C ASN A 491 -8.95 2.62 -2.16
N GLU A 492 -7.64 2.67 -1.86
CA GLU A 492 -6.62 2.99 -2.86
C GLU A 492 -6.62 2.00 -4.04
N TYR A 493 -6.77 0.69 -3.78
CA TYR A 493 -6.87 -0.34 -4.84
C TYR A 493 -8.06 -0.11 -5.76
N ARG A 494 -9.25 0.12 -5.20
CA ARG A 494 -10.48 0.33 -5.97
C ARG A 494 -10.43 1.63 -6.76
N ALA A 495 -9.85 2.68 -6.21
CA ALA A 495 -9.66 3.93 -6.92
C ALA A 495 -8.71 3.74 -8.13
N ARG A 496 -7.58 3.05 -7.92
CA ARG A 496 -6.61 2.75 -8.95
C ARG A 496 -7.17 1.85 -10.05
N LEU A 497 -7.85 0.77 -9.69
CA LEU A 497 -8.47 -0.15 -10.65
C LEU A 497 -9.55 0.55 -11.48
N ASN A 498 -10.35 1.43 -10.87
CA ASN A 498 -11.31 2.24 -11.61
C ASN A 498 -10.64 3.24 -12.57
N GLN A 499 -9.51 3.84 -12.18
CA GLN A 499 -8.70 4.69 -13.05
C GLN A 499 -8.19 3.89 -14.27
N MET A 500 -7.60 2.71 -14.05
CA MET A 500 -7.07 1.85 -15.11
C MET A 500 -8.18 1.38 -16.06
N ARG A 501 -9.34 0.96 -15.53
CA ARG A 501 -10.50 0.56 -16.35
C ARG A 501 -11.02 1.70 -17.22
N ARG A 502 -11.04 2.94 -16.72
CA ARG A 502 -11.44 4.12 -17.51
C ARG A 502 -10.48 4.43 -18.65
N ALA A 503 -9.19 4.12 -18.52
CA ALA A 503 -8.22 4.30 -19.59
C ALA A 503 -8.38 3.27 -20.73
N LEU A 504 -9.12 2.17 -20.49
CA LEU A 504 -9.43 1.16 -21.49
C LEU A 504 -10.71 1.43 -22.28
N ALA A 505 -11.57 2.34 -21.79
CA ALA A 505 -12.84 2.73 -22.40
C ALA A 505 -12.63 3.96 -23.30
#